data_AF-A0A378PKN6-F1
#
_entry.id   AF-A0A378PKN6-F1
#
_cell.length_a   1.000
_cell.length_b   1.000
_cell.length_c   1.000
_cell.angle_alpha   90.00
_cell.angle_beta   90.00
_cell.angle_gamma   90.00
#
_symmetry.space_group_name_H-M   'P 1'
#
loop_
_entity.id
_entity.type
_entity.pdbx_description
1 polymer ?
#
loop_
_entity_poly.entity_id
_entity_poly.type
_entity_poly.pdbx_seq_one_letter_code
_entity_poly.pdbx_strand_id
1 'polypeptide(L)'
;MDPDNYQKTPDECCLSFASGIFREYSAKHLVSEYVKQNPKFVDRAIKNQKYIEHLNEESIKLLKEDAVLIVALAAISKHKTFDPDILTRCLNNKLTDPELKSFNEKIDHYLHAGIFKLNLDSMYNNIPIYSGFDRFIYLSADNIRHFLELCYQSLALYFDSVNAIHDGFIDIANMNSIPPTRMHDAAKAVSQKLVKDIGSYAPLGQALNVLTVRLAEIFYILHQDRLSEPEINHFSLDSNAFEGGLERLLNQALCWNVLIDHPNTKEKNSLRKRI
;
A
#
# COMPACT_ATOMS: atom_id res chain seq x y z
N MET A 1 -37.21 19.56 20.23
CA MET A 1 -36.48 18.29 20.30
C MET A 1 -35.37 18.41 19.29
N ASP A 2 -34.13 18.50 19.76
CA ASP A 2 -32.96 18.66 18.90
C ASP A 2 -32.81 17.42 17.99
N PRO A 3 -32.56 17.58 16.68
CA PRO A 3 -32.32 16.46 15.77
C PRO A 3 -31.01 15.70 16.05
N ASP A 4 -30.12 16.25 16.89
CA ASP A 4 -28.74 15.78 17.07
C ASP A 4 -28.54 14.74 18.18
N ASN A 5 -29.62 14.25 18.81
CA ASN A 5 -29.51 13.27 19.90
C ASN A 5 -29.61 11.82 19.39
N TYR A 6 -28.92 11.50 18.28
CA TYR A 6 -28.77 10.12 17.81
C TYR A 6 -27.70 9.44 18.67
N GLN A 7 -28.15 8.63 19.63
CA GLN A 7 -27.26 7.92 20.54
C GLN A 7 -26.53 6.83 19.75
N LYS A 8 -25.22 7.02 19.53
CA LYS A 8 -24.38 6.07 18.79
C LYS A 8 -24.55 4.66 19.35
N THR A 9 -24.69 3.69 18.46
CA THR A 9 -24.70 2.28 18.83
C THR A 9 -23.35 1.89 19.44
N PRO A 10 -23.29 0.82 20.26
CA PRO A 10 -22.02 0.31 20.79
C PRO A 10 -20.97 0.05 19.70
N ASP A 11 -21.41 -0.45 18.54
CA ASP A 11 -20.55 -0.73 17.39
C ASP A 11 -19.96 0.55 16.79
N GLU A 12 -20.76 1.60 16.63
CA GLU A 12 -20.29 2.92 16.16
C GLU A 12 -19.31 3.55 17.15
N CYS A 13 -19.51 3.35 18.45
CA CYS A 13 -18.57 3.79 19.48
C CYS A 13 -17.24 3.04 19.35
N CYS A 14 -17.26 1.71 19.21
CA CYS A 14 -16.05 0.90 19.03
C CYS A 14 -15.27 1.27 17.76
N LEU A 15 -15.96 1.46 16.64
CA LEU A 15 -15.35 1.90 15.38
C LEU A 15 -14.72 3.28 15.53
N SER A 16 -15.45 4.23 16.13
CA SER A 16 -14.92 5.59 16.34
C SER A 16 -13.71 5.64 17.27
N PHE A 17 -13.67 4.75 18.26
CA PHE A 17 -12.52 4.61 19.16
C PHE A 17 -11.32 4.02 18.42
N ALA A 18 -11.53 2.94 17.66
CA ALA A 18 -10.48 2.29 16.88
C ALA A 18 -9.91 3.23 15.80
N SER A 19 -10.76 3.94 15.06
CA SER A 19 -10.34 4.93 14.06
C SER A 19 -9.70 6.17 14.69
N GLY A 20 -9.99 6.45 15.96
CA GLY A 20 -9.33 7.52 16.73
C GLY A 20 -7.87 7.21 17.02
N ILE A 21 -7.57 5.95 17.37
CA ILE A 21 -6.21 5.46 17.64
C ILE A 21 -5.48 5.18 16.32
N PHE A 22 -6.10 4.44 15.43
CA PHE A 22 -5.61 4.09 14.10
C PHE A 22 -6.29 4.99 13.08
N ARG A 23 -5.77 6.19 12.86
CA ARG A 23 -6.38 7.11 11.88
C ARG A 23 -6.25 6.58 10.46
N GLU A 24 -7.21 6.94 9.62
CA GLU A 24 -7.10 6.80 8.17
C GLU A 24 -6.23 7.92 7.59
N TYR A 25 -5.49 7.59 6.54
CA TYR A 25 -4.60 8.50 5.86
C TYR A 25 -4.73 8.33 4.35
N SER A 26 -5.01 9.43 3.65
CA SER A 26 -4.97 9.41 2.18
C SER A 26 -3.53 9.29 1.69
N ALA A 27 -3.33 8.71 0.51
CA ALA A 27 -1.99 8.61 -0.10
C ALA A 27 -1.32 9.99 -0.25
N LYS A 28 -2.10 11.05 -0.57
CA LYS A 28 -1.60 12.43 -0.62
C LYS A 28 -1.05 12.87 0.74
N HIS A 29 -1.81 12.64 1.82
CA HIS A 29 -1.38 12.97 3.17
C HIS A 29 -0.09 12.22 3.56
N LEU A 30 -0.02 10.92 3.27
CA LEU A 30 1.16 10.09 3.56
C LEU A 30 2.42 10.63 2.85
N VAL A 31 2.29 11.01 1.57
CA VAL A 31 3.39 11.62 0.82
C VAL A 31 3.80 12.96 1.43
N SER A 32 2.85 13.85 1.72
CA SER A 32 3.15 15.16 2.30
C SER A 32 3.87 15.05 3.65
N GLU A 33 3.39 14.18 4.55
CA GLU A 33 4.04 13.95 5.85
C GLU A 33 5.42 13.32 5.69
N TYR A 34 5.57 12.36 4.78
CA TYR A 34 6.86 11.73 4.51
C TYR A 34 7.90 12.73 4.03
N VAL A 35 7.54 13.65 3.13
CA VAL A 35 8.45 14.69 2.62
C VAL A 35 8.88 15.68 3.70
N LYS A 36 7.97 16.07 4.61
CA LYS A 36 8.33 16.93 5.75
C LYS A 36 9.43 16.31 6.62
N GLN A 37 9.36 15.00 6.82
CA GLN A 37 10.35 14.24 7.61
C GLN A 37 11.61 13.90 6.80
N ASN A 38 11.53 13.92 5.46
CA ASN A 38 12.59 13.51 4.56
C ASN A 38 12.83 14.56 3.47
N PRO A 39 13.43 15.73 3.78
CA PRO A 39 13.53 16.86 2.84
C PRO A 39 14.31 16.53 1.56
N LYS A 40 15.22 15.56 1.60
CA LYS A 40 16.00 15.10 0.44
C LYS A 40 15.23 14.12 -0.47
N PHE A 41 14.03 13.70 -0.09
CA PHE A 41 13.27 12.70 -0.84
C PHE A 41 12.98 13.16 -2.26
N VAL A 42 12.48 14.39 -2.42
CA VAL A 42 12.11 14.97 -3.72
C VAL A 42 13.28 14.93 -4.70
N ASP A 43 14.47 15.36 -4.27
CA ASP A 43 15.67 15.34 -5.10
C ASP A 43 16.06 13.91 -5.52
N ARG A 44 15.95 12.94 -4.61
CA ARG A 44 16.23 11.53 -4.91
C ARG A 44 15.21 10.92 -5.87
N ALA A 45 13.93 11.21 -5.66
CA ALA A 45 12.83 10.66 -6.45
C ALA A 45 12.91 11.13 -7.92
N ILE A 46 13.38 12.36 -8.14
CA ILE A 46 13.55 12.96 -9.47
C ILE A 46 14.81 12.44 -10.19
N LYS A 47 15.91 12.18 -9.48
CA LYS A 47 17.24 11.92 -10.08
C LYS A 47 17.26 10.79 -11.12
N ASN A 48 16.38 9.79 -10.99
CA ASN A 48 16.37 8.61 -11.84
C ASN A 48 15.24 8.61 -12.87
N GLN A 49 14.57 9.76 -13.09
CA GLN A 49 13.40 9.85 -13.93
C GLN A 49 13.73 10.40 -15.32
N LYS A 50 13.46 9.61 -16.36
CA LYS A 50 13.75 9.99 -17.76
C LYS A 50 13.02 11.25 -18.22
N TYR A 51 11.81 11.50 -17.71
CA TYR A 51 11.01 12.66 -18.12
C TYR A 51 11.65 14.01 -17.77
N ILE A 52 12.65 14.02 -16.87
CA ILE A 52 13.38 15.23 -16.48
C ILE A 52 14.24 15.77 -17.61
N GLU A 53 14.71 14.93 -18.53
CA GLU A 53 15.50 15.34 -19.71
C GLU A 53 14.71 16.27 -20.64
N HIS A 54 13.37 16.28 -20.54
CA HIS A 54 12.47 17.11 -21.34
C HIS A 54 12.06 18.41 -20.65
N LEU A 55 12.50 18.65 -19.40
CA LEU A 55 12.13 19.83 -18.62
C LEU A 55 13.27 20.85 -18.57
N ASN A 56 12.92 22.14 -18.61
CA ASN A 56 13.85 23.22 -18.33
C ASN A 56 14.03 23.42 -16.81
N GLU A 57 15.05 24.18 -16.39
CA GLU A 57 15.37 24.41 -14.98
C GLU A 57 14.20 25.01 -14.18
N GLU A 58 13.43 25.91 -14.79
CA GLU A 58 12.25 26.53 -14.16
C GLU A 58 11.15 25.50 -13.89
N SER A 59 10.85 24.63 -14.87
CA SER A 59 9.87 23.55 -14.71
C SER A 59 10.33 22.54 -13.65
N ILE A 60 11.63 22.23 -13.58
CA ILE A 60 12.17 21.37 -12.52
C ILE A 60 11.97 22.00 -11.14
N LYS A 61 12.15 23.32 -11.01
CA LYS A 61 11.93 24.03 -9.75
C LYS A 61 10.46 23.95 -9.32
N LEU A 62 9.53 24.22 -10.24
CA LEU A 62 8.09 24.10 -9.98
C LEU A 62 7.69 22.67 -9.63
N LEU A 63 8.24 21.67 -10.34
CA LEU A 63 7.96 20.26 -10.07
C LEU A 63 8.37 19.86 -8.64
N LYS A 64 9.50 20.37 -8.14
CA LYS A 64 9.98 20.08 -6.78
C LYS A 64 9.05 20.58 -5.67
N GLU A 65 8.16 21.52 -5.97
CA GLU A 65 7.16 22.02 -5.03
C GLU A 65 5.97 21.05 -4.90
N ASP A 66 5.77 20.14 -5.86
CA ASP A 66 4.68 19.16 -5.87
C ASP A 66 5.19 17.71 -5.72
N ALA A 67 5.35 17.30 -4.46
CA ALA A 67 5.74 15.94 -4.12
C ALA A 67 4.73 14.88 -4.59
N VAL A 68 3.43 15.19 -4.60
CA VAL A 68 2.38 14.24 -5.00
C VAL A 68 2.51 13.94 -6.49
N LEU A 69 2.69 14.98 -7.31
CA LEU A 69 2.93 14.86 -8.74
C LEU A 69 4.20 14.03 -9.03
N ILE A 70 5.31 14.30 -8.34
CA ILE A 70 6.55 13.54 -8.50
C ILE A 70 6.33 12.04 -8.23
N VAL A 71 5.64 11.72 -7.14
CA VAL A 71 5.37 10.34 -6.77
C VAL A 71 4.51 9.66 -7.83
N ALA A 72 3.41 10.29 -8.26
CA ALA A 72 2.56 9.73 -9.31
C ALA A 72 3.30 9.56 -10.65
N LEU A 73 4.17 10.51 -11.02
CA LEU A 73 4.98 10.46 -12.24
C LEU A 73 5.96 9.28 -12.27
N ALA A 74 6.41 8.79 -11.11
CA ALA A 74 7.25 7.59 -11.03
C ALA A 74 6.56 6.34 -11.64
N ALA A 75 5.22 6.31 -11.64
CA ALA A 75 4.43 5.30 -12.32
C ALA A 75 4.00 5.75 -13.73
N ILE A 76 3.38 6.94 -13.83
CA ILE A 76 2.76 7.44 -15.07
C ILE A 76 3.77 7.50 -16.22
N SER A 77 5.00 7.96 -15.95
CA SER A 77 6.01 8.19 -16.99
C SER A 77 6.49 6.95 -17.71
N LYS A 78 6.24 5.75 -17.16
CA LYS A 78 6.56 4.47 -17.80
C LYS A 78 5.51 4.01 -18.80
N HIS A 79 4.34 4.65 -18.82
CA HIS A 79 3.26 4.27 -19.71
C HIS A 79 3.63 4.66 -21.15
N LYS A 80 3.42 3.75 -22.10
CA LYS A 80 3.70 4.02 -23.53
C LYS A 80 2.92 5.22 -24.08
N THR A 81 1.77 5.51 -23.48
CA THR A 81 0.87 6.61 -23.84
C THR A 81 1.19 7.90 -23.09
N PHE A 82 2.23 7.93 -22.26
CA PHE A 82 2.64 9.13 -21.57
C PHE A 82 3.26 10.10 -22.57
N ASP A 83 2.70 11.29 -22.63
CA ASP A 83 3.20 12.41 -23.42
C ASP A 83 3.96 13.37 -22.48
N PRO A 84 5.30 13.50 -22.60
CA PRO A 84 6.07 14.42 -21.77
C PRO A 84 5.61 15.88 -21.88
N ASP A 85 5.01 16.31 -23.00
CA ASP A 85 4.57 17.68 -23.18
C ASP A 85 3.42 18.06 -22.25
N ILE A 86 2.60 17.08 -21.82
CA ILE A 86 1.53 17.33 -20.84
C ILE A 86 2.09 17.85 -19.52
N LEU A 87 3.27 17.39 -19.12
CA LEU A 87 3.92 17.80 -17.87
C LEU A 87 4.39 19.25 -17.96
N THR A 88 5.07 19.61 -19.05
CA THR A 88 5.51 20.98 -19.31
C THR A 88 4.30 21.93 -19.37
N ARG A 89 3.22 21.53 -20.03
CA ARG A 89 1.99 22.34 -20.06
C ARG A 89 1.32 22.45 -18.68
N CYS A 90 1.29 21.37 -17.90
CA CYS A 90 0.77 21.36 -16.54
C CYS A 90 1.52 22.35 -15.65
N LEU A 91 2.85 22.26 -15.60
CA LEU A 91 3.70 23.10 -14.75
C LEU A 91 3.60 24.58 -15.12
N ASN A 92 3.33 24.89 -16.39
CA ASN A 92 3.17 26.26 -16.88
C ASN A 92 1.70 26.77 -16.86
N ASN A 93 0.77 26.02 -16.27
CA ASN A 93 -0.67 26.37 -16.25
C ASN A 93 -1.28 26.58 -17.65
N LYS A 94 -0.84 25.78 -18.63
CA LYS A 94 -1.29 25.83 -20.05
C LYS A 94 -2.23 24.69 -20.43
N LEU A 95 -2.69 23.90 -19.47
CA LEU A 95 -3.72 22.89 -19.71
C LEU A 95 -5.10 23.54 -19.74
N THR A 96 -5.96 23.04 -20.62
CA THR A 96 -7.40 23.37 -20.56
C THR A 96 -8.05 22.70 -19.34
N ASP A 97 -9.18 23.23 -18.85
CA ASP A 97 -9.88 22.65 -17.69
C ASP A 97 -10.18 21.13 -17.84
N PRO A 98 -10.63 20.63 -19.01
CA PRO A 98 -10.84 19.20 -19.20
C PRO A 98 -9.54 18.38 -19.13
N GLU A 99 -8.44 18.91 -19.68
CA GLU A 99 -7.14 18.24 -19.62
C GLU A 99 -6.60 18.19 -18.19
N LEU A 100 -6.71 19.30 -17.45
CA LEU A 100 -6.27 19.38 -16.05
C LEU A 100 -7.05 18.38 -15.19
N LYS A 101 -8.37 18.32 -15.35
CA LYS A 101 -9.22 17.35 -14.64
C LYS A 101 -8.79 15.91 -14.95
N SER A 102 -8.63 15.56 -16.23
CA SER A 102 -8.20 14.21 -16.63
C SER A 102 -6.80 13.87 -16.10
N PHE A 103 -5.89 14.85 -16.07
CA PHE A 103 -4.54 14.65 -15.55
C PHE A 103 -4.55 14.43 -14.02
N ASN A 104 -5.35 15.20 -13.27
CA ASN A 104 -5.52 15.01 -11.84
C ASN A 104 -6.15 13.66 -11.49
N GLU A 105 -7.13 13.19 -12.27
CA GLU A 105 -7.70 11.85 -12.11
C GLU A 105 -6.64 10.76 -12.33
N LYS A 106 -5.74 10.93 -13.32
CA LYS A 106 -4.60 10.02 -13.51
C LYS A 106 -3.63 10.07 -12.33
N ILE A 107 -3.32 11.26 -11.79
CA ILE A 107 -2.45 11.39 -10.61
C ILE A 107 -3.04 10.59 -9.44
N ASP A 108 -4.32 10.79 -9.15
CA ASP A 108 -4.99 10.10 -8.04
C ASP A 108 -5.02 8.59 -8.25
N HIS A 109 -5.28 8.14 -9.47
CA HIS A 109 -5.29 6.73 -9.82
C HIS A 109 -3.91 6.06 -9.67
N TYR A 110 -2.83 6.74 -10.08
CA TYR A 110 -1.47 6.16 -10.09
C TYR A 110 -0.63 6.51 -8.87
N LEU A 111 -1.14 7.30 -7.91
CA LEU A 111 -0.37 7.74 -6.74
C LEU A 111 0.13 6.55 -5.90
N HIS A 112 -0.75 5.59 -5.60
CA HIS A 112 -0.37 4.37 -4.89
C HIS A 112 0.71 3.57 -5.64
N ALA A 113 0.54 3.43 -6.96
CA ALA A 113 1.49 2.74 -7.83
C ALA A 113 2.88 3.41 -7.78
N GLY A 114 2.90 4.75 -7.79
CA GLY A 114 4.10 5.56 -7.63
C GLY A 114 4.79 5.37 -6.28
N ILE A 115 4.01 5.29 -5.19
CA ILE A 115 4.53 5.00 -3.85
C ILE A 115 5.20 3.63 -3.80
N PHE A 116 4.51 2.57 -4.27
CA PHE A 116 5.09 1.23 -4.31
C PHE A 116 6.38 1.20 -5.13
N LYS A 117 6.35 1.84 -6.30
CA LYS A 117 7.51 1.91 -7.19
C LYS A 117 8.72 2.54 -6.50
N LEU A 118 8.53 3.71 -5.89
CA LEU A 118 9.62 4.42 -5.22
C LEU A 118 10.14 3.68 -3.99
N ASN A 119 9.27 3.01 -3.23
CA ASN A 119 9.68 2.17 -2.10
C ASN A 119 10.46 0.92 -2.57
N LEU A 120 10.12 0.35 -3.73
CA LEU A 120 10.83 -0.79 -4.32
C LEU A 120 12.19 -0.41 -4.94
N ASP A 121 12.29 0.79 -5.52
CA ASP A 121 13.48 1.22 -6.24
C ASP A 121 14.64 1.61 -5.30
N SER A 122 14.36 1.89 -4.03
CA SER A 122 15.38 2.30 -3.07
C SER A 122 14.98 2.02 -1.64
N MET A 123 15.85 1.34 -0.90
CA MET A 123 15.69 1.11 0.55
C MET A 123 15.66 2.40 1.38
N TYR A 124 16.13 3.52 0.84
CA TYR A 124 16.04 4.83 1.50
C TYR A 124 14.64 5.46 1.42
N ASN A 125 13.74 4.90 0.59
CA ASN A 125 12.36 5.32 0.50
C ASN A 125 11.50 4.38 1.35
N ASN A 126 10.74 4.96 2.28
CA ASN A 126 9.85 4.20 3.18
C ASN A 126 8.57 5.00 3.39
N ILE A 127 7.93 5.41 2.29
CA ILE A 127 6.65 6.11 2.34
C ILE A 127 5.63 5.15 2.99
N PRO A 128 4.91 5.54 4.06
CA PRO A 128 4.17 4.63 4.93
C PRO A 128 2.84 4.13 4.31
N ILE A 129 2.92 3.45 3.17
CA ILE A 129 1.77 3.00 2.35
C ILE A 129 0.89 1.93 3.01
N TYR A 130 1.44 1.21 3.99
CA TYR A 130 0.74 0.17 4.75
C TYR A 130 0.09 0.71 6.03
N SER A 131 -0.04 2.02 6.16
CA SER A 131 -0.69 2.66 7.30
C SER A 131 -2.14 3.03 6.99
N GLY A 132 -2.93 3.26 8.05
CA GLY A 132 -4.36 3.52 7.96
C GLY A 132 -5.21 2.35 8.45
N PHE A 133 -6.33 2.66 9.10
CA PHE A 133 -7.30 1.67 9.56
C PHE A 133 -7.85 0.82 8.42
N ASP A 134 -8.35 1.46 7.36
CA ASP A 134 -8.80 0.78 6.13
C ASP A 134 -7.72 -0.10 5.52
N ARG A 135 -6.46 0.35 5.58
CA ARG A 135 -5.35 -0.45 5.06
C ARG A 135 -5.12 -1.68 5.94
N PHE A 136 -5.27 -1.58 7.25
CA PHE A 136 -5.20 -2.75 8.14
C PHE A 136 -6.36 -3.71 7.90
N ILE A 137 -7.58 -3.20 7.68
CA ILE A 137 -8.73 -4.03 7.27
C ILE A 137 -8.38 -4.76 5.96
N TYR A 138 -7.92 -4.03 4.95
CA TYR A 138 -7.54 -4.59 3.65
C TYR A 138 -6.43 -5.66 3.77
N LEU A 139 -5.35 -5.37 4.50
CA LEU A 139 -4.24 -6.30 4.70
C LEU A 139 -4.65 -7.56 5.47
N SER A 140 -5.68 -7.45 6.31
CA SER A 140 -6.16 -8.58 7.11
C SER A 140 -7.00 -9.55 6.32
N ALA A 141 -7.60 -9.15 5.19
CA ALA A 141 -8.42 -10.00 4.34
C ALA A 141 -9.39 -10.89 5.16
N ASP A 142 -10.20 -10.24 6.01
CA ASP A 142 -11.17 -10.85 6.95
C ASP A 142 -10.57 -11.76 8.05
N ASN A 143 -9.25 -11.87 8.15
CA ASN A 143 -8.58 -12.57 9.24
C ASN A 143 -8.43 -11.68 10.47
N ILE A 144 -9.38 -11.78 11.40
CA ILE A 144 -9.38 -11.01 12.65
C ILE A 144 -8.10 -11.19 13.49
N ARG A 145 -7.45 -12.36 13.43
CA ARG A 145 -6.18 -12.59 14.15
C ARG A 145 -5.06 -11.76 13.54
N HIS A 146 -5.01 -11.69 12.20
CA HIS A 146 -4.04 -10.84 11.51
C HIS A 146 -4.27 -9.37 11.84
N PHE A 147 -5.53 -8.93 11.82
CA PHE A 147 -5.90 -7.57 12.19
C PHE A 147 -5.44 -7.21 13.61
N LEU A 148 -5.72 -8.07 14.59
CA LEU A 148 -5.29 -7.86 15.97
C LEU A 148 -3.76 -7.83 16.12
N GLU A 149 -3.04 -8.66 15.37
CA GLU A 149 -1.57 -8.64 15.36
C GLU A 149 -1.02 -7.32 14.79
N LEU A 150 -1.62 -6.78 13.71
CA LEU A 150 -1.26 -5.47 13.15
C LEU A 150 -1.47 -4.35 14.17
N CYS A 151 -2.63 -4.35 14.85
CA CYS A 151 -2.94 -3.39 15.91
C CYS A 151 -1.96 -3.50 17.08
N TYR A 152 -1.74 -4.73 17.58
CA TYR A 152 -0.84 -5.01 18.69
C TYR A 152 0.59 -4.54 18.39
N GLN A 153 1.14 -4.93 17.23
CA GLN A 153 2.49 -4.58 16.84
C GLN A 153 2.65 -3.05 16.67
N SER A 154 1.63 -2.37 16.16
CA SER A 154 1.63 -0.90 16.04
C SER A 154 1.65 -0.20 17.40
N LEU A 155 0.84 -0.70 18.35
CA LEU A 155 0.81 -0.20 19.72
C LEU A 155 2.15 -0.43 20.42
N ALA A 156 2.73 -1.63 20.29
CA ALA A 156 4.04 -1.95 20.84
C ALA A 156 5.12 -0.98 20.34
N LEU A 157 5.24 -0.80 19.01
CA LEU A 157 6.20 0.14 18.43
C LEU A 157 5.95 1.60 18.82
N TYR A 158 4.68 1.98 19.03
CA TYR A 158 4.33 3.30 19.50
C TYR A 158 4.83 3.51 20.93
N PHE A 159 4.45 2.64 21.87
CA PHE A 159 4.79 2.77 23.29
C PHE A 159 6.30 2.69 23.54
N ASP A 160 7.01 1.85 22.80
CA ASP A 160 8.48 1.80 22.82
C ASP A 160 9.11 3.14 22.41
N SER A 161 8.43 3.93 21.56
CA SER A 161 8.98 5.17 21.02
C SER A 161 8.69 6.43 21.83
N VAL A 162 7.64 6.42 22.66
CA VAL A 162 7.20 7.60 23.42
C VAL A 162 7.59 7.55 24.89
N ASN A 163 8.34 6.54 25.35
CA ASN A 163 8.62 6.29 26.77
C ASN A 163 7.36 6.37 27.65
N ALA A 164 6.19 6.00 27.10
CA ALA A 164 4.90 6.23 27.74
C ALA A 164 4.56 5.21 28.82
N ILE A 165 5.50 4.34 29.16
CA ILE A 165 5.39 3.44 30.31
C ILE A 165 5.98 4.18 31.50
N HIS A 166 5.10 4.82 32.28
CA HIS A 166 5.45 5.39 33.57
C HIS A 166 4.95 4.44 34.66
N ASP A 167 5.86 3.94 35.51
CA ASP A 167 5.54 3.05 36.64
C ASP A 167 4.69 1.81 36.28
N GLY A 168 4.89 1.27 35.07
CA GLY A 168 4.18 0.07 34.60
C GLY A 168 2.75 0.30 34.09
N PHE A 169 2.29 1.55 34.04
CA PHE A 169 0.98 1.92 33.50
C PHE A 169 1.13 2.70 32.19
N ILE A 170 0.20 2.43 31.27
CA ILE A 170 0.05 3.15 30.00
C ILE A 170 -1.00 4.24 30.20
N ASP A 171 -0.64 5.50 29.95
CA ASP A 171 -1.61 6.60 29.95
C ASP A 171 -2.42 6.59 28.64
N ILE A 172 -3.48 5.78 28.62
CA ILE A 172 -4.39 5.65 27.48
C ILE A 172 -5.21 6.93 27.26
N ALA A 173 -5.49 7.68 28.34
CA ALA A 173 -6.34 8.87 28.28
C ALA A 173 -5.69 10.02 27.50
N ASN A 174 -4.36 10.10 27.51
CA ASN A 174 -3.58 11.09 26.77
C ASN A 174 -2.90 10.52 25.52
N MET A 175 -3.31 9.33 25.08
CA MET A 175 -2.72 8.68 23.92
C MET A 175 -3.08 9.44 22.63
N ASN A 176 -2.05 9.87 21.89
CA ASN A 176 -2.23 10.40 20.55
C ASN A 176 -2.46 9.27 19.54
N SER A 177 -3.08 9.59 18.40
CA SER A 177 -3.20 8.64 17.28
C SER A 177 -1.83 8.08 16.89
N ILE A 178 -1.79 6.79 16.55
CA ILE A 178 -0.56 6.12 16.16
C ILE A 178 -0.03 6.75 14.86
N PRO A 179 1.25 7.17 14.80
CA PRO A 179 1.83 7.75 13.60
C PRO A 179 1.80 6.77 12.41
N PRO A 180 1.60 7.26 11.17
CA PRO A 180 1.60 6.42 9.97
C PRO A 180 2.84 5.53 9.84
N THR A 181 4.02 6.07 10.20
CA THR A 181 5.29 5.35 10.15
C THR A 181 5.29 4.12 11.06
N ARG A 182 4.74 4.22 12.27
CA ARG A 182 4.64 3.10 13.22
C ARG A 182 3.68 2.02 12.73
N MET A 183 2.53 2.41 12.17
CA MET A 183 1.58 1.47 11.56
C MET A 183 2.21 0.73 10.37
N HIS A 184 2.93 1.47 9.51
CA HIS A 184 3.60 0.88 8.35
C HIS A 184 4.72 -0.09 8.75
N ASP A 185 5.55 0.28 9.71
CA ASP A 185 6.64 -0.58 10.21
C ASP A 185 6.07 -1.83 10.90
N ALA A 186 4.98 -1.70 11.64
CA ALA A 186 4.26 -2.83 12.22
C ALA A 186 3.74 -3.79 11.14
N ALA A 187 3.07 -3.28 10.10
CA ALA A 187 2.59 -4.10 8.99
C ALA A 187 3.72 -4.86 8.29
N LYS A 188 4.88 -4.23 8.10
CA LYS A 188 6.08 -4.89 7.56
C LYS A 188 6.59 -5.98 8.49
N ALA A 189 6.70 -5.71 9.78
CA ALA A 189 7.20 -6.68 10.76
C ALA A 189 6.28 -7.91 10.85
N VAL A 190 4.96 -7.70 10.90
CA VAL A 190 3.96 -8.79 10.90
C VAL A 190 4.06 -9.61 9.61
N SER A 191 4.12 -8.96 8.46
CA SER A 191 4.24 -9.64 7.16
C SER A 191 5.53 -10.47 7.06
N GLN A 192 6.66 -9.92 7.52
CA GLN A 192 7.95 -10.63 7.53
C GLN A 192 7.92 -11.87 8.42
N LYS A 193 7.29 -11.77 9.60
CA LYS A 193 7.10 -12.89 10.52
C LYS A 193 6.27 -14.00 9.86
N LEU A 194 5.15 -13.65 9.24
CA LEU A 194 4.30 -14.61 8.53
C LEU A 194 5.05 -15.34 7.41
N VAL A 195 5.76 -14.60 6.55
CA VAL A 195 6.54 -15.20 5.46
C VAL A 195 7.61 -16.14 6.00
N LYS A 196 8.29 -15.77 7.09
CA LYS A 196 9.31 -16.61 7.73
C LYS A 196 8.73 -17.92 8.27
N ASP A 197 7.50 -17.88 8.76
CA ASP A 197 6.85 -19.04 9.40
C ASP A 197 6.34 -20.07 8.37
N ILE A 198 6.13 -19.70 7.11
CA ILE A 198 5.60 -20.59 6.05
C ILE A 198 6.36 -21.91 5.95
N GLY A 199 7.69 -21.86 6.06
CA GLY A 199 8.55 -23.05 5.97
C GLY A 199 8.28 -24.11 7.04
N SER A 200 7.67 -23.71 8.17
CA SER A 200 7.33 -24.59 9.30
C SER A 200 5.97 -25.27 9.16
N TYR A 201 5.14 -24.86 8.20
CA TYR A 201 3.76 -25.33 8.08
C TYR A 201 3.71 -26.79 7.61
N ALA A 202 3.13 -27.68 8.40
CA ALA A 202 2.95 -29.08 8.00
C ALA A 202 1.77 -29.23 7.01
N PRO A 203 1.81 -30.18 6.06
CA PRO A 203 2.92 -31.09 5.74
C PRO A 203 3.86 -30.57 4.63
N LEU A 204 3.54 -29.48 3.93
CA LEU A 204 4.24 -29.01 2.72
C LEU A 204 4.94 -27.65 2.86
N GLY A 205 5.28 -27.22 4.07
CA GLY A 205 5.77 -25.87 4.36
C GLY A 205 6.99 -25.44 3.55
N GLN A 206 7.94 -26.35 3.32
CA GLN A 206 9.09 -26.07 2.44
C GLN A 206 8.67 -25.79 0.99
N ALA A 207 7.73 -26.56 0.46
CA ALA A 207 7.20 -26.33 -0.89
C ALA A 207 6.38 -25.04 -0.96
N LEU A 208 5.62 -24.72 0.09
CA LEU A 208 4.90 -23.46 0.20
C LEU A 208 5.84 -22.27 0.25
N ASN A 209 6.93 -22.36 1.01
CA ASN A 209 7.92 -21.30 1.10
C ASN A 209 8.57 -21.04 -0.28
N VAL A 210 8.91 -22.11 -1.01
CA VAL A 210 9.40 -21.99 -2.39
C VAL A 210 8.36 -21.30 -3.29
N LEU A 211 7.09 -21.71 -3.22
CA LEU A 211 6.00 -21.08 -3.98
C LEU A 211 5.90 -19.59 -3.67
N THR A 212 5.87 -19.21 -2.39
CA THR A 212 5.76 -17.81 -1.95
C THR A 212 6.93 -16.96 -2.45
N VAL A 213 8.16 -17.46 -2.34
CA VAL A 213 9.35 -16.74 -2.83
C VAL A 213 9.30 -16.55 -4.34
N ARG A 214 8.90 -17.58 -5.10
CA ARG A 214 8.77 -17.48 -6.56
C ARG A 214 7.68 -16.51 -6.98
N LEU A 215 6.52 -16.51 -6.32
CA LEU A 215 5.47 -15.53 -6.56
C LEU A 215 5.95 -14.11 -6.25
N ALA A 216 6.66 -13.91 -5.14
CA ALA A 216 7.23 -12.62 -4.80
C ALA A 216 8.24 -12.11 -5.85
N GLU A 217 9.10 -12.98 -6.38
CA GLU A 217 10.02 -12.64 -7.49
C GLU A 217 9.26 -12.24 -8.75
N ILE A 218 8.22 -13.01 -9.14
CA ILE A 218 7.38 -12.71 -10.30
C ILE A 218 6.70 -11.35 -10.12
N PHE A 219 6.03 -11.12 -8.98
CA PHE A 219 5.38 -9.85 -8.69
C PHE A 219 6.35 -8.69 -8.66
N TYR A 220 7.54 -8.88 -8.07
CA TYR A 220 8.58 -7.86 -8.08
C TYR A 220 8.97 -7.45 -9.52
N ILE A 221 9.20 -8.42 -10.40
CA ILE A 221 9.54 -8.16 -11.81
C ILE A 221 8.39 -7.44 -12.53
N LEU A 222 7.15 -7.88 -12.32
CA LEU A 222 5.98 -7.25 -12.95
C LEU A 222 5.80 -5.78 -12.52
N HIS A 223 6.05 -5.47 -11.24
CA HIS A 223 6.03 -4.10 -10.73
C HIS A 223 7.13 -3.20 -11.30
N GLN A 224 8.21 -3.76 -11.88
CA GLN A 224 9.28 -2.97 -12.47
C GLN A 224 8.90 -2.38 -13.84
N ASP A 225 8.04 -3.06 -14.60
CA ASP A 225 7.83 -2.79 -16.04
C ASP A 225 6.53 -2.03 -16.34
N ARG A 226 5.35 -2.54 -15.93
CA ARG A 226 4.05 -1.85 -16.17
C ARG A 226 3.11 -2.00 -14.99
N LEU A 227 2.58 -0.87 -14.53
CA LEU A 227 1.59 -0.82 -13.45
C LEU A 227 0.21 -0.65 -14.08
N SER A 228 -0.40 -1.74 -14.52
CA SER A 228 -1.84 -1.74 -14.85
C SER A 228 -2.70 -1.53 -13.61
N GLU A 229 -2.14 -1.83 -12.43
CA GLU A 229 -2.77 -1.71 -11.13
C GLU A 229 -1.78 -1.13 -10.12
N PRO A 230 -2.27 -0.52 -9.02
CA PRO A 230 -1.39 0.05 -7.99
C PRO A 230 -0.42 -0.96 -7.37
N GLU A 231 -0.85 -2.21 -7.18
CA GLU A 231 -0.05 -3.28 -6.59
C GLU A 231 -0.43 -4.62 -7.27
N ILE A 232 0.52 -5.27 -7.95
CA ILE A 232 0.34 -6.58 -8.58
C ILE A 232 0.59 -7.68 -7.54
N ASN A 233 -0.48 -8.18 -6.95
CA ASN A 233 -0.42 -9.18 -5.87
C ASN A 233 -1.39 -10.37 -6.08
N HIS A 234 -2.07 -10.41 -7.22
CA HIS A 234 -3.01 -11.46 -7.58
C HIS A 234 -2.57 -12.10 -8.90
N PHE A 235 -2.99 -13.34 -9.12
CA PHE A 235 -2.81 -14.08 -10.36
C PHE A 235 -4.04 -14.94 -10.58
N SER A 236 -4.12 -15.57 -11.74
CA SER A 236 -5.21 -16.49 -12.06
C SER A 236 -4.63 -17.75 -12.67
N LEU A 237 -5.19 -18.90 -12.33
CA LEU A 237 -4.80 -20.19 -12.87
C LEU A 237 -5.88 -20.73 -13.82
N ASP A 238 -5.46 -21.28 -14.95
CA ASP A 238 -6.34 -22.04 -15.81
C ASP A 238 -6.57 -23.43 -15.23
N SER A 239 -7.84 -23.84 -15.14
CA SER A 239 -8.27 -25.09 -14.52
C SER A 239 -7.69 -26.35 -15.17
N ASN A 240 -7.17 -26.23 -16.39
CA ASN A 240 -6.58 -27.33 -17.14
C ASN A 240 -5.08 -27.49 -16.84
N ALA A 241 -4.48 -26.63 -16.01
CA ALA A 241 -3.06 -26.65 -15.66
C ALA A 241 -2.74 -27.49 -14.41
N PHE A 242 -3.76 -28.07 -13.75
CA PHE A 242 -3.59 -28.87 -12.54
C PHE A 242 -3.17 -30.30 -12.87
N GLU A 243 -1.90 -30.50 -13.23
CA GLU A 243 -1.28 -31.82 -13.29
C GLU A 243 -0.38 -32.07 -12.08
N GLY A 244 -0.39 -33.30 -11.55
CA GLY A 244 0.52 -33.75 -10.49
C GLY A 244 0.23 -33.18 -9.09
N GLY A 245 1.28 -32.99 -8.29
CA GLY A 245 1.19 -32.56 -6.88
C GLY A 245 0.78 -31.09 -6.65
N LEU A 246 0.50 -30.33 -7.71
CA LEU A 246 0.19 -28.90 -7.63
C LEU A 246 -1.13 -28.61 -6.92
N GLU A 247 -2.18 -29.38 -7.20
CA GLU A 247 -3.49 -29.20 -6.54
C GLU A 247 -3.36 -29.35 -5.02
N ARG A 248 -2.61 -30.37 -4.57
CA ARG A 248 -2.32 -30.57 -3.16
C ARG A 248 -1.56 -29.40 -2.54
N LEU A 249 -0.60 -28.82 -3.27
CA LEU A 249 0.16 -27.67 -2.80
C LEU A 249 -0.73 -26.41 -2.69
N LEU A 250 -1.59 -26.15 -3.68
CA LEU A 250 -2.51 -25.01 -3.68
C LEU A 250 -3.55 -25.11 -2.58
N ASN A 251 -4.15 -26.29 -2.39
CA ASN A 251 -5.06 -26.54 -1.27
C ASN A 251 -4.36 -26.30 0.07
N GLN A 252 -3.10 -26.70 0.19
CA GLN A 252 -2.33 -26.44 1.40
C GLN A 252 -2.03 -24.94 1.59
N ALA A 253 -1.76 -24.22 0.51
CA ALA A 253 -1.53 -22.77 0.54
C ALA A 253 -2.78 -22.02 1.01
N LEU A 254 -3.95 -22.43 0.55
CA LEU A 254 -5.24 -21.91 1.00
C LEU A 254 -5.50 -22.21 2.48
N CYS A 255 -5.29 -23.46 2.93
CA CYS A 255 -5.50 -23.84 4.33
C CYS A 255 -4.68 -22.99 5.31
N TRP A 256 -3.45 -22.62 4.94
CA TRP A 256 -2.58 -21.79 5.77
C TRP A 256 -2.69 -20.28 5.49
N ASN A 257 -3.62 -19.85 4.62
CA ASN A 257 -3.75 -18.47 4.14
C ASN A 257 -2.44 -17.90 3.56
N VAL A 258 -1.61 -18.76 2.96
CA VAL A 258 -0.48 -18.32 2.13
C VAL A 258 -0.99 -17.73 0.82
N LEU A 259 -2.08 -18.30 0.29
CA LEU A 259 -2.88 -17.74 -0.79
C LEU A 259 -4.29 -17.47 -0.27
N ILE A 260 -4.94 -16.47 -0.85
CA ILE A 260 -6.32 -16.08 -0.56
C ILE A 260 -7.09 -16.17 -1.87
N ASP A 261 -8.15 -16.96 -1.88
CA ASP A 261 -9.04 -17.12 -3.02
C ASP A 261 -9.96 -15.89 -3.13
N HIS A 262 -10.02 -15.28 -4.31
CA HIS A 262 -10.87 -14.13 -4.59
C HIS A 262 -11.83 -14.39 -5.75
N PRO A 263 -13.11 -13.98 -5.64
CA PRO A 263 -14.05 -14.10 -6.73
C PRO A 263 -13.63 -13.22 -7.92
N ASN A 264 -13.67 -13.78 -9.13
CA ASN A 264 -13.30 -13.07 -10.35
C ASN A 264 -14.21 -11.85 -10.58
N THR A 265 -13.62 -10.65 -10.60
CA THR A 265 -14.34 -9.39 -10.77
C THR A 265 -14.50 -8.97 -12.23
N LYS A 266 -13.86 -9.66 -13.19
CA LYS A 266 -13.85 -9.29 -14.62
C LYS A 266 -14.76 -10.15 -15.51
N GLU A 267 -15.38 -11.22 -15.01
CA GLU A 267 -16.33 -12.05 -15.78
C GLU A 267 -17.79 -11.86 -15.34
N LYS A 268 -18.58 -11.11 -16.12
CA LYS A 268 -20.04 -11.26 -16.10
C LYS A 268 -20.36 -12.60 -16.78
N ASN A 269 -20.80 -13.59 -16.00
CA ASN A 269 -21.26 -14.93 -16.42
C ASN A 269 -20.17 -15.94 -16.86
N SER A 270 -19.50 -16.60 -15.90
CA SER A 270 -19.13 -18.02 -16.06
C SER A 270 -18.94 -18.72 -14.71
N LEU A 271 -19.67 -19.81 -14.49
CA LEU A 271 -19.51 -20.73 -13.36
C LEU A 271 -18.16 -21.46 -13.44
N ARG A 272 -17.08 -20.87 -12.92
CA ARG A 272 -15.83 -21.60 -12.65
C ARG A 272 -15.19 -21.11 -11.35
N LYS A 273 -14.96 -22.03 -10.40
CA LYS A 273 -14.07 -21.79 -9.25
C LYS A 273 -12.64 -21.64 -9.77
N ARG A 274 -11.97 -20.56 -9.36
CA ARG A 274 -10.56 -20.27 -9.65
C ARG A 274 -9.99 -19.59 -8.40
N ILE A 275 -8.77 -19.99 -8.02
CA ILE A 275 -8.01 -19.55 -6.83
C ILE A 275 -7.09 -18.39 -7.22
#